data_AF-A0A5C8LJ77-F1
#
_entry.id   AF-A0A5C8LJ77-F1
#
_cell.length_a   1.000
_cell.length_b   1.000
_cell.length_c   1.000
_cell.angle_alpha   90.00
_cell.angle_beta   90.00
_cell.angle_gamma   90.00
#
_symmetry.space_group_name_H-M   'P 1'
#
loop_
_entity.id
_entity.type
_entity.pdbx_description
1 polymer ?
#
loop_
_entity_poly.entity_id
_entity_poly.type
_entity_poly.pdbx_seq_one_letter_code
_entity_poly.pdbx_strand_id
1 'polypeptide(L)'
;MKTIKHTADTRGEANHGWLKSHHSFSFANYFNQDRMNFGMLRVLNDDEVSGGKGFGKHPHKNMEIISIPLSGDLEHQDSMGNTTVIKEGDIQVMSAGTGVMHSEYNKNKDQAVKFLQIWVIPNQENVEPRYDQISTLDLKKENEWYQILSPHKEDQGVWIHQQAYFSMGDFTQPTSLTYDLKDAKNGVYIFVLEGNLKVETEDLRRRDALGIWETDSIEVKAEAHTKVLLMEIPMT
;
A
#
# COMPACT_ATOMS: atom_id res chain seq x y z
N MET A 1 -5.33 -1.96 23.36
CA MET A 1 -4.70 -1.16 22.29
C MET A 1 -3.20 -1.22 22.44
N LYS A 2 -2.52 -1.75 21.42
CA LYS A 2 -1.07 -1.80 21.29
C LYS A 2 -0.65 -0.98 20.07
N THR A 3 0.57 -0.46 20.09
CA THR A 3 1.09 0.38 18.99
C THR A 3 2.53 0.01 18.65
N ILE A 4 2.90 0.26 17.39
CA ILE A 4 4.28 0.22 16.90
C ILE A 4 4.51 1.35 15.90
N LYS A 5 5.48 2.21 16.17
CA LYS A 5 5.80 3.37 15.32
C LYS A 5 7.04 3.10 14.49
N HIS A 6 6.95 3.36 13.19
CA HIS A 6 8.08 3.29 12.26
C HIS A 6 8.28 4.65 11.60
N THR A 7 9.32 5.37 11.98
CA THR A 7 9.63 6.67 11.39
C THR A 7 10.30 6.53 10.02
N ALA A 8 10.11 7.52 9.15
CA ALA A 8 10.57 7.49 7.76
C ALA A 8 12.07 7.21 7.61
N ASP A 9 12.88 7.75 8.52
CA ASP A 9 14.35 7.68 8.57
C ASP A 9 14.90 6.33 9.06
N THR A 10 14.03 5.45 9.57
CA THR A 10 14.40 4.11 10.04
C THR A 10 14.09 3.01 9.04
N ARG A 11 13.57 3.37 7.85
CA ARG A 11 13.30 2.41 6.76
C ARG A 11 14.61 1.90 6.17
N GLY A 12 14.59 0.67 5.67
CA GLY A 12 15.70 0.16 4.87
C GLY A 12 15.80 0.95 3.56
N GLU A 13 17.01 1.21 3.08
CA GLU A 13 17.22 1.92 1.81
C GLU A 13 17.96 1.03 0.82
N ALA A 14 17.49 1.01 -0.43
CA ALA A 14 18.20 0.43 -1.55
C ALA A 14 18.27 1.44 -2.69
N ASN A 15 19.47 1.67 -3.22
CA ASN A 15 19.71 2.57 -4.34
C ASN A 15 20.54 1.87 -5.42
N HIS A 16 19.92 1.60 -6.55
CA HIS A 16 20.53 0.94 -7.71
C HIS A 16 20.77 1.91 -8.87
N GLY A 17 20.82 3.21 -8.59
CA GLY A 17 20.93 4.29 -9.58
C GLY A 17 19.59 4.58 -10.28
N TRP A 18 19.00 3.57 -10.93
CA TRP A 18 17.71 3.70 -11.61
C TRP A 18 16.50 3.52 -10.69
N LEU A 19 16.69 2.81 -9.58
CA LEU A 19 15.70 2.55 -8.53
C LEU A 19 16.22 3.10 -7.21
N LYS A 20 15.38 3.87 -6.52
CA LYS A 20 15.53 4.17 -5.10
C LYS A 20 14.31 3.59 -4.38
N SER A 21 14.54 2.75 -3.38
CA SER A 21 13.48 2.07 -2.65
C SER A 21 13.67 2.29 -1.15
N HIS A 22 12.58 2.61 -0.46
CA HIS A 22 12.54 2.61 1.00
C HIS A 22 11.64 1.48 1.50
N HIS A 23 12.22 0.56 2.25
CA HIS A 23 11.57 -0.65 2.75
C HIS A 23 11.07 -0.46 4.19
N SER A 24 9.75 -0.53 4.39
CA SER A 24 9.17 -0.51 5.74
C SER A 24 9.41 -1.82 6.49
N PHE A 25 9.49 -2.93 5.74
CA PHE A 25 9.74 -4.28 6.26
C PHE A 25 10.93 -4.93 5.55
N SER A 26 11.51 -5.97 6.16
CA SER A 26 12.61 -6.77 5.62
C SER A 26 12.29 -7.29 4.23
N PHE A 27 13.06 -6.88 3.24
CA PHE A 27 12.83 -7.17 1.83
C PHE A 27 14.15 -7.20 1.05
N ALA A 28 14.25 -8.14 0.10
CA ALA A 28 15.48 -8.37 -0.66
C ALA A 28 16.71 -8.51 0.26
N ASN A 29 17.72 -7.64 0.10
CA ASN A 29 18.94 -7.66 0.91
C ASN A 29 18.82 -6.86 2.21
N TYR A 30 17.75 -6.10 2.41
CA TYR A 30 17.49 -5.40 3.66
C TYR A 30 16.85 -6.36 4.66
N PHE A 31 17.50 -6.54 5.81
CA PHE A 31 17.04 -7.40 6.89
C PHE A 31 17.03 -6.66 8.22
N ASN A 32 15.87 -6.66 8.86
CA ASN A 32 15.62 -6.20 10.21
C ASN A 32 14.61 -7.16 10.87
N GLN A 33 15.09 -7.93 11.84
CA GLN A 33 14.30 -8.96 12.53
C GLN A 33 13.03 -8.40 13.21
N ASP A 34 13.04 -7.12 13.61
CA ASP A 34 11.93 -6.46 14.28
C ASP A 34 10.91 -5.88 13.29
N ARG A 35 11.21 -5.96 11.98
CA ARG A 35 10.37 -5.45 10.88
C ARG A 35 10.15 -6.49 9.81
N MET A 36 9.75 -7.70 10.17
CA MET A 36 9.48 -8.75 9.18
C MET A 36 8.15 -8.54 8.45
N ASN A 37 7.14 -8.04 9.16
CA ASN A 37 5.76 -7.83 8.71
C ASN A 37 4.96 -7.08 9.79
N PHE A 38 3.77 -6.62 9.44
CA PHE A 38 2.72 -6.22 10.39
C PHE A 38 1.47 -7.05 10.12
N GLY A 39 1.16 -8.02 10.99
CA GLY A 39 0.12 -9.01 10.67
C GLY A 39 0.41 -9.68 9.32
N MET A 40 -0.58 -9.72 8.42
CA MET A 40 -0.43 -10.26 7.06
C MET A 40 0.17 -9.27 6.03
N LEU A 41 0.52 -8.04 6.42
CA LEU A 41 1.22 -7.08 5.57
C LEU A 41 2.71 -7.39 5.56
N ARG A 42 3.21 -7.92 4.45
CA ARG A 42 4.57 -8.46 4.32
C ARG A 42 5.55 -7.48 3.72
N VAL A 43 5.11 -6.64 2.77
CA VAL A 43 5.96 -5.66 2.09
C VAL A 43 5.21 -4.34 1.98
N LEU A 44 5.92 -3.25 2.23
CA LEU A 44 5.51 -1.88 1.93
C LEU A 44 6.78 -1.12 1.51
N ASN A 45 6.98 -1.04 0.20
CA ASN A 45 8.07 -0.30 -0.40
C ASN A 45 7.55 1.02 -0.98
N ASP A 46 8.34 2.07 -0.81
CA ASP A 46 8.14 3.40 -1.39
C ASP A 46 9.23 3.61 -2.45
N ASP A 47 8.87 3.34 -3.69
CA ASP A 47 9.78 3.17 -4.82
C ASP A 47 9.76 4.41 -5.73
N GLU A 48 10.94 4.84 -6.16
CA GLU A 48 11.16 5.84 -7.21
C GLU A 48 11.95 5.18 -8.35
N VAL A 49 11.34 5.08 -9.53
CA VAL A 49 11.93 4.44 -10.72
C VAL A 49 12.16 5.49 -11.81
N SER A 50 13.40 5.57 -12.30
CA SER A 50 13.82 6.48 -13.37
C SER A 50 13.10 6.20 -14.70
N GLY A 51 13.04 7.22 -15.57
CA GLY A 51 12.34 7.14 -16.86
C GLY A 51 12.75 5.92 -17.71
N GLY A 52 11.76 5.18 -18.19
CA GLY A 52 11.91 3.99 -19.05
C GLY A 52 12.63 2.81 -18.40
N LYS A 53 12.91 2.86 -17.10
CA LYS A 53 13.50 1.76 -16.32
C LYS A 53 12.42 1.02 -15.55
N GLY A 54 12.77 -0.14 -14.99
CA GLY A 54 11.79 -1.00 -14.37
C GLY A 54 12.35 -2.35 -13.96
N PHE A 55 11.45 -3.14 -13.40
CA PHE A 55 11.67 -4.50 -12.98
C PHE A 55 11.40 -5.42 -14.17
N GLY A 56 12.44 -6.12 -14.61
CA GLY A 56 12.31 -7.16 -15.63
C GLY A 56 11.39 -8.30 -15.20
N LYS A 57 11.10 -9.21 -16.14
CA LYS A 57 10.17 -10.31 -15.90
C LYS A 57 10.63 -11.20 -14.73
N HIS A 58 9.80 -11.33 -13.70
CA HIS A 58 10.09 -12.11 -12.49
C HIS A 58 8.84 -12.83 -11.95
N PRO A 59 8.99 -13.97 -11.24
CA PRO A 59 7.88 -14.76 -10.72
C PRO A 59 7.33 -14.23 -9.39
N HIS A 60 6.04 -14.44 -9.18
CA HIS A 60 5.36 -14.43 -7.88
C HIS A 60 4.44 -15.64 -7.74
N LYS A 61 4.16 -16.04 -6.50
CA LYS A 61 3.23 -17.12 -6.16
C LYS A 61 2.63 -16.88 -4.78
N ASN A 62 1.35 -17.20 -4.59
CA ASN A 62 0.65 -17.08 -3.30
C ASN A 62 0.88 -15.72 -2.59
N MET A 63 0.72 -14.63 -3.33
CA MET A 63 0.86 -13.26 -2.81
C MET A 63 -0.16 -12.35 -3.46
N GLU A 64 -0.79 -11.47 -2.67
CA GLU A 64 -1.57 -10.35 -3.18
C GLU A 64 -0.63 -9.16 -3.32
N ILE A 65 -0.46 -8.67 -4.54
CA ILE A 65 0.50 -7.62 -4.90
C ILE A 65 -0.28 -6.38 -5.34
N ILE A 66 -0.14 -5.30 -4.60
CA ILE A 66 -0.88 -4.05 -4.79
C ILE A 66 0.10 -2.94 -5.14
N SER A 67 -0.19 -2.23 -6.24
CA SER A 67 0.57 -1.07 -6.70
C SER A 67 -0.29 0.18 -6.65
N ILE A 68 0.21 1.24 -6.00
CA ILE A 68 -0.45 2.56 -5.90
C ILE A 68 0.53 3.65 -6.35
N PRO A 69 0.43 4.15 -7.60
CA PRO A 69 1.22 5.28 -8.05
C PRO A 69 0.88 6.57 -7.31
N LEU A 70 1.93 7.25 -6.86
CA LEU A 70 1.87 8.54 -6.17
C LEU A 70 2.25 9.71 -7.09
N SER A 71 2.96 9.42 -8.17
CA SER A 71 3.23 10.35 -9.28
C SER A 71 3.77 9.57 -10.48
N GLY A 72 3.45 10.01 -11.69
CA GLY A 72 3.88 9.33 -12.92
C GLY A 72 3.09 8.04 -13.18
N ASP A 73 3.55 7.27 -14.17
CA ASP A 73 2.81 6.14 -14.73
C ASP A 73 3.65 4.85 -14.73
N LEU A 74 3.06 3.76 -14.24
CA LEU A 74 3.66 2.42 -14.19
C LEU A 74 3.01 1.52 -15.25
N GLU A 75 3.79 1.03 -16.22
CA GLU A 75 3.36 0.00 -17.15
C GLU A 75 3.54 -1.39 -16.55
N HIS A 76 2.46 -2.17 -16.50
CA HIS A 76 2.45 -3.55 -16.03
C HIS A 76 2.24 -4.50 -17.19
N GLN A 77 2.96 -5.61 -17.19
CA GLN A 77 2.77 -6.73 -18.12
C GLN A 77 2.89 -8.06 -17.38
N ASP A 78 1.98 -9.00 -17.63
CA ASP A 78 2.00 -10.32 -16.98
C ASP A 78 1.78 -11.51 -17.91
N SER A 79 1.99 -12.72 -17.37
CA SER A 79 1.79 -13.98 -18.09
C SER A 79 0.32 -14.37 -18.29
N MET A 80 -0.63 -13.63 -17.73
CA MET A 80 -2.07 -13.81 -17.99
C MET A 80 -2.49 -13.08 -19.28
N GLY A 81 -1.60 -12.24 -19.84
CA GLY A 81 -1.82 -11.48 -21.07
C GLY A 81 -2.23 -10.03 -20.82
N ASN A 82 -2.21 -9.56 -19.57
CA ASN A 82 -2.51 -8.16 -19.29
C ASN A 82 -1.34 -7.28 -19.70
N THR A 83 -1.66 -6.11 -20.24
CA THR A 83 -0.72 -5.01 -20.47
C THR A 83 -1.46 -3.72 -20.19
N THR A 84 -1.10 -3.05 -19.10
CA THR A 84 -1.85 -1.92 -18.55
C THR A 84 -0.91 -0.79 -18.15
N VAL A 85 -1.45 0.41 -18.03
CA VAL A 85 -0.76 1.55 -17.44
C VAL A 85 -1.54 1.97 -16.20
N ILE A 86 -0.88 1.91 -15.05
CA ILE A 86 -1.39 2.28 -13.74
C ILE A 86 -0.91 3.70 -13.47
N LYS A 87 -1.84 4.64 -13.37
CA LYS A 87 -1.55 6.08 -13.26
C LYS A 87 -1.63 6.56 -11.83
N GLU A 88 -1.15 7.78 -11.57
CA GLU A 88 -1.46 8.47 -10.32
C GLU A 88 -2.98 8.57 -10.14
N GLY A 89 -3.45 8.16 -8.96
CA GLY A 89 -4.88 8.07 -8.67
C GLY A 89 -5.51 6.71 -9.00
N ASP A 90 -4.75 5.73 -9.51
CA ASP A 90 -5.20 4.35 -9.64
C ASP A 90 -4.76 3.49 -8.44
N ILE A 91 -5.46 2.39 -8.24
CA ILE A 91 -4.98 1.23 -7.48
C ILE A 91 -5.04 0.00 -8.39
N GLN A 92 -3.97 -0.78 -8.38
CA GLN A 92 -3.89 -2.04 -9.09
C GLN A 92 -3.63 -3.18 -8.09
N VAL A 93 -4.23 -4.34 -8.36
CA VAL A 93 -3.93 -5.57 -7.64
C VAL A 93 -3.74 -6.76 -8.57
N MET A 94 -2.77 -7.60 -8.21
CA MET A 94 -2.51 -8.89 -8.82
C MET A 94 -2.47 -9.96 -7.75
N SER A 95 -3.41 -10.91 -7.80
CA SER A 95 -3.34 -12.13 -6.99
C SER A 95 -2.49 -13.14 -7.74
N ALA A 96 -1.32 -13.48 -7.20
CA ALA A 96 -0.38 -14.36 -7.90
C ALA A 96 -0.84 -15.84 -7.92
N GLY A 97 -1.63 -16.27 -6.94
CA GLY A 97 -2.24 -17.60 -6.92
C GLY A 97 -1.26 -18.74 -7.21
N THR A 98 -1.62 -19.62 -8.16
CA THR A 98 -0.78 -20.74 -8.62
C THR A 98 0.56 -20.31 -9.22
N GLY A 99 0.69 -19.05 -9.66
CA GLY A 99 1.93 -18.42 -10.11
C GLY A 99 1.70 -17.44 -11.26
N VAL A 100 2.39 -16.30 -11.21
CA VAL A 100 2.41 -15.29 -12.30
C VAL A 100 3.83 -14.82 -12.54
N MET A 101 4.20 -14.66 -13.81
CA MET A 101 5.40 -13.90 -14.18
C MET A 101 4.97 -12.52 -14.64
N HIS A 102 5.57 -11.47 -14.07
CA HIS A 102 5.23 -10.10 -14.47
C HIS A 102 6.46 -9.19 -14.54
N SER A 103 6.27 -8.02 -15.14
CA SER A 103 7.26 -6.95 -15.22
C SER A 103 6.58 -5.59 -15.08
N GLU A 104 7.27 -4.67 -14.45
CA GLU A 104 6.76 -3.32 -14.17
C GLU A 104 7.80 -2.29 -14.61
N TYR A 105 7.44 -1.39 -15.52
CA TYR A 105 8.33 -0.35 -16.03
C TYR A 105 7.71 1.02 -15.87
N ASN A 106 8.54 2.02 -15.61
CA ASN A 106 8.12 3.41 -15.76
C ASN A 106 7.76 3.66 -17.23
N LYS A 107 6.48 3.98 -17.48
CA LYS A 107 5.97 4.23 -18.82
C LYS A 107 6.58 5.49 -19.43
N ASN A 108 6.88 6.49 -18.60
CA ASN A 108 7.45 7.75 -19.00
C ASN A 108 8.96 7.62 -19.21
N LYS A 109 9.51 8.30 -20.21
CA LYS A 109 10.95 8.26 -20.53
C LYS A 109 11.73 9.43 -19.93
N ASP A 110 11.03 10.49 -19.58
CA ASP A 110 11.54 11.82 -19.25
C ASP A 110 11.26 12.23 -17.80
N GLN A 111 10.44 11.47 -17.07
CA GLN A 111 10.17 11.68 -15.64
C GLN A 111 10.18 10.37 -14.86
N ALA A 112 10.43 10.45 -13.55
CA ALA A 112 10.37 9.32 -12.66
C ALA A 112 8.91 8.96 -12.30
N VAL A 113 8.66 7.69 -12.00
CA VAL A 113 7.43 7.22 -11.35
C VAL A 113 7.73 6.98 -9.88
N LYS A 114 6.81 7.38 -9.01
CA LYS A 114 6.84 7.08 -7.58
C LYS A 114 5.61 6.29 -7.23
N PHE A 115 5.74 5.21 -6.50
CA PHE A 115 4.61 4.35 -6.18
C PHE A 115 4.87 3.54 -4.91
N LEU A 116 3.79 3.08 -4.30
CA LEU A 116 3.86 2.08 -3.24
C LEU A 116 3.69 0.69 -3.83
N GLN A 117 4.60 -0.20 -3.47
CA GLN A 117 4.53 -1.63 -3.77
C GLN A 117 4.23 -2.36 -2.45
N ILE A 118 3.03 -2.94 -2.36
CA ILE A 118 2.45 -3.45 -1.12
C ILE A 118 2.11 -4.92 -1.30
N TRP A 119 2.60 -5.78 -0.42
CA TRP A 119 2.31 -7.22 -0.47
C TRP A 119 1.56 -7.67 0.77
N VAL A 120 0.44 -8.35 0.53
CA VAL A 120 -0.38 -8.96 1.58
C VAL A 120 -0.40 -10.47 1.37
N ILE A 121 -0.10 -11.21 2.45
CA ILE A 121 -0.17 -12.68 2.42
C ILE A 121 -1.64 -13.08 2.32
N PRO A 122 -2.05 -13.86 1.30
CA PRO A 122 -3.44 -14.28 1.15
C PRO A 122 -3.84 -15.30 2.21
N ASN A 123 -5.13 -15.38 2.52
CA ASN A 123 -5.73 -16.44 3.34
C ASN A 123 -6.04 -17.72 2.54
N GLN A 124 -5.88 -17.66 1.21
CA GLN A 124 -6.09 -18.78 0.29
C GLN A 124 -4.90 -18.90 -0.65
N GLU A 125 -4.27 -20.07 -0.64
CA GLU A 125 -3.18 -20.38 -1.56
C GLU A 125 -3.67 -21.09 -2.82
N ASN A 126 -2.90 -21.00 -3.89
CA ASN A 126 -3.11 -21.69 -5.17
C ASN A 126 -4.47 -21.37 -5.81
N VAL A 127 -5.03 -20.19 -5.53
CA VAL A 127 -6.17 -19.63 -6.25
C VAL A 127 -5.81 -19.38 -7.72
N GLU A 128 -6.82 -19.22 -8.57
CA GLU A 128 -6.61 -18.80 -9.95
C GLU A 128 -5.97 -17.40 -9.96
N PRO A 129 -4.85 -17.20 -10.68
CA PRO A 129 -4.26 -15.89 -10.82
C PRO A 129 -5.24 -14.89 -11.41
N ARG A 130 -5.19 -13.64 -10.93
CA ARG A 130 -6.04 -12.58 -11.45
C ARG A 130 -5.39 -11.21 -11.35
N TYR A 131 -5.96 -10.29 -12.11
CA TYR A 131 -5.58 -8.88 -12.16
C TYR A 131 -6.84 -8.02 -12.01
N ASP A 132 -6.73 -6.90 -11.31
CA ASP A 132 -7.77 -5.88 -11.24
C ASP A 132 -7.14 -4.48 -11.09
N GLN A 133 -7.80 -3.45 -11.61
CA GLN A 133 -7.35 -2.06 -11.56
C GLN A 133 -8.55 -1.13 -11.66
N ILE A 134 -8.60 -0.14 -10.77
CA ILE A 134 -9.60 0.92 -10.81
C ILE A 134 -8.97 2.29 -10.55
N SER A 135 -9.68 3.33 -10.96
CA SER A 135 -9.44 4.71 -10.52
C SER A 135 -9.96 4.89 -9.08
N THR A 136 -9.10 5.40 -8.20
CA THR A 136 -9.50 5.84 -6.84
C THR A 136 -10.06 7.26 -6.84
N LEU A 137 -9.91 8.01 -7.93
CA LEU A 137 -10.41 9.39 -8.04
C LEU A 137 -11.94 9.43 -7.95
N ASP A 138 -12.63 8.42 -8.47
CA ASP A 138 -14.09 8.30 -8.42
C ASP A 138 -14.60 7.91 -7.01
N LEU A 139 -13.72 7.36 -6.17
CA LEU A 139 -14.00 6.98 -4.79
C LEU A 139 -13.64 8.09 -3.79
N LYS A 140 -12.77 9.00 -4.21
CA LYS A 140 -12.19 10.04 -3.38
C LYS A 140 -13.28 10.91 -2.74
N LYS A 141 -13.21 11.05 -1.42
CA LYS A 141 -13.99 11.99 -0.63
C LYS A 141 -13.04 12.88 0.15
N GLU A 142 -13.09 14.18 -0.09
CA GLU A 142 -12.24 15.12 0.63
C GLU A 142 -12.63 15.15 2.11
N ASN A 143 -11.62 15.16 2.98
CA ASN A 143 -11.78 15.22 4.43
C ASN A 143 -12.56 14.04 5.05
N GLU A 144 -12.68 12.92 4.33
CA GLU A 144 -13.29 11.68 4.80
C GLU A 144 -12.39 10.49 4.45
N TRP A 145 -12.59 9.37 5.16
CA TRP A 145 -12.02 8.08 4.74
C TRP A 145 -12.83 7.50 3.58
N TYR A 146 -12.15 7.02 2.55
CA TYR A 146 -12.79 6.29 1.45
C TYR A 146 -12.05 4.98 1.17
N GLN A 147 -12.80 3.90 0.98
CA GLN A 147 -12.25 2.56 0.78
C GLN A 147 -11.75 2.41 -0.65
N ILE A 148 -10.61 1.74 -0.83
CA ILE A 148 -10.03 1.45 -2.15
C ILE A 148 -9.70 -0.03 -2.34
N LEU A 149 -9.71 -0.82 -1.27
CA LEU A 149 -9.48 -2.27 -1.31
C LEU A 149 -10.29 -2.99 -0.22
N SER A 150 -10.80 -4.18 -0.52
CA SER A 150 -11.58 -5.00 0.42
C SER A 150 -11.37 -6.53 0.21
N PRO A 151 -11.91 -7.41 1.08
CA PRO A 151 -11.96 -8.86 0.85
C PRO A 151 -13.09 -9.31 -0.10
N HIS A 152 -13.94 -8.40 -0.57
CA HIS A 152 -15.22 -8.74 -1.20
C HIS A 152 -15.33 -8.17 -2.62
N LYS A 153 -15.63 -9.03 -3.59
CA LYS A 153 -15.71 -8.67 -5.01
C LYS A 153 -16.73 -7.57 -5.33
N GLU A 154 -17.82 -7.54 -4.58
CA GLU A 154 -18.96 -6.64 -4.80
C GLU A 154 -18.89 -5.37 -3.93
N ASP A 155 -17.82 -5.19 -3.15
CA ASP A 155 -17.63 -4.03 -2.28
C ASP A 155 -16.79 -2.95 -2.98
N GLN A 156 -16.76 -1.73 -2.42
CA GLN A 156 -16.03 -0.60 -2.99
C GLN A 156 -14.52 -0.87 -3.03
N GLY A 157 -13.89 -0.63 -4.18
CA GLY A 157 -12.45 -0.81 -4.36
C GLY A 157 -12.11 -2.00 -5.23
N VAL A 158 -10.81 -2.28 -5.37
CA VAL A 158 -10.36 -3.61 -5.80
C VAL A 158 -10.56 -4.61 -4.66
N TRP A 159 -10.56 -5.90 -4.96
CA TRP A 159 -10.66 -6.93 -3.91
C TRP A 159 -9.39 -7.77 -3.81
N ILE A 160 -9.19 -8.50 -2.71
CA ILE A 160 -8.09 -9.49 -2.51
C ILE A 160 -8.52 -10.73 -1.74
N HIS A 161 -7.71 -11.78 -1.79
CA HIS A 161 -7.89 -13.01 -1.01
C HIS A 161 -7.34 -12.88 0.41
N GLN A 162 -7.72 -11.83 1.15
CA GLN A 162 -7.39 -11.67 2.57
C GLN A 162 -8.43 -10.76 3.22
N GLN A 163 -8.76 -10.98 4.50
CA GLN A 163 -9.67 -10.14 5.31
C GLN A 163 -9.07 -8.77 5.65
N ALA A 164 -8.60 -8.05 4.64
CA ALA A 164 -7.92 -6.77 4.74
C ALA A 164 -8.68 -5.69 3.97
N TYR A 165 -8.62 -4.46 4.48
CA TYR A 165 -9.32 -3.30 3.93
C TYR A 165 -8.34 -2.14 3.82
N PHE A 166 -8.22 -1.53 2.65
CA PHE A 166 -7.43 -0.30 2.52
C PHE A 166 -8.37 0.88 2.35
N SER A 167 -8.06 1.97 3.05
CA SER A 167 -8.75 3.24 2.93
C SER A 167 -7.74 4.37 2.75
N MET A 168 -8.12 5.39 1.99
CA MET A 168 -7.33 6.61 1.87
C MET A 168 -8.07 7.78 2.52
N GLY A 169 -7.30 8.78 2.95
CA GLY A 169 -7.80 10.09 3.34
C GLY A 169 -7.00 11.18 2.64
N ASP A 170 -7.71 12.17 2.09
CA ASP A 170 -7.13 13.40 1.52
C ASP A 170 -7.76 14.60 2.22
N PHE A 171 -7.01 15.20 3.15
CA PHE A 171 -7.48 16.24 4.05
C PHE A 171 -7.00 17.61 3.56
N THR A 172 -7.91 18.39 2.98
CA THR A 172 -7.65 19.73 2.47
C THR A 172 -7.67 20.79 3.58
N GLN A 173 -8.22 20.45 4.75
CA GLN A 173 -8.28 21.31 5.94
C GLN A 173 -8.09 20.49 7.23
N PRO A 174 -7.81 21.12 8.39
CA PRO A 174 -7.70 20.41 9.65
C PRO A 174 -8.98 19.64 9.96
N THR A 175 -8.87 18.33 10.14
CA THR A 175 -10.02 17.43 10.28
C THR A 175 -9.78 16.46 11.42
N SER A 176 -10.78 16.26 12.28
CA SER A 176 -10.78 15.22 13.31
C SER A 176 -11.84 14.18 12.97
N LEU A 177 -11.45 12.92 12.96
CA LEU A 177 -12.32 11.82 12.56
C LEU A 177 -11.89 10.53 13.26
N THR A 178 -12.86 9.64 13.44
CA THR A 178 -12.62 8.29 13.93
C THR A 178 -12.53 7.33 12.75
N TYR A 179 -11.62 6.36 12.82
CA TYR A 179 -11.65 5.20 11.95
C TYR A 179 -12.09 3.99 12.78
N ASP A 180 -13.27 3.47 12.48
CA ASP A 180 -13.78 2.23 13.07
C ASP A 180 -13.27 1.05 12.23
N LEU A 181 -12.62 0.09 12.89
CA LEU A 181 -12.11 -1.11 12.23
C LEU A 181 -13.30 -1.95 11.72
N LYS A 182 -13.13 -2.57 10.55
CA LYS A 182 -14.11 -3.50 9.98
C LYS A 182 -14.11 -4.83 10.73
N ASP A 183 -12.95 -5.27 11.25
CA ASP A 183 -12.81 -6.44 12.12
C ASP A 183 -11.87 -6.13 13.29
N ALA A 184 -12.34 -6.34 14.52
CA ALA A 184 -11.56 -6.12 15.75
C ALA A 184 -10.34 -7.06 15.89
N LYS A 185 -10.27 -8.13 15.09
CA LYS A 185 -9.09 -9.02 15.00
C LYS A 185 -7.98 -8.44 14.12
N ASN A 186 -8.30 -7.43 13.32
CA ASN A 186 -7.33 -6.74 12.50
C ASN A 186 -6.55 -5.71 13.32
N GLY A 187 -5.40 -5.32 12.79
CA GLY A 187 -4.72 -4.09 13.15
C GLY A 187 -4.75 -3.12 11.97
N VAL A 188 -4.60 -1.84 12.24
CA VAL A 188 -4.47 -0.81 11.20
C VAL A 188 -3.02 -0.36 11.14
N TYR A 189 -2.41 -0.47 9.97
CA TYR A 189 -1.12 0.11 9.65
C TYR A 189 -1.34 1.42 8.88
N ILE A 190 -1.11 2.53 9.57
CA ILE A 190 -1.33 3.89 9.09
C ILE A 190 -0.03 4.36 8.46
N PHE A 191 -0.06 4.81 7.20
CA PHE A 191 1.10 5.32 6.50
C PHE A 191 0.82 6.73 5.96
N VAL A 192 1.59 7.72 6.44
CA VAL A 192 1.41 9.12 6.02
C VAL A 192 2.06 9.31 4.66
N LEU A 193 1.25 9.57 3.64
CA LEU A 193 1.75 9.81 2.30
C LEU A 193 2.38 11.21 2.23
N GLU A 194 1.66 12.23 2.69
CA GLU A 194 2.05 13.64 2.71
C GLU A 194 1.42 14.33 3.93
N GLY A 195 2.01 15.43 4.40
CA GLY A 195 1.50 16.23 5.52
C GLY A 195 1.82 15.66 6.91
N ASN A 196 0.98 16.00 7.89
CA ASN A 196 1.14 15.60 9.29
C ASN A 196 -0.17 15.06 9.86
N LEU A 197 -0.05 14.01 10.65
CA LEU A 197 -1.17 13.30 11.23
C LEU A 197 -0.89 13.08 12.71
N LYS A 198 -1.87 13.35 13.57
CA LYS A 198 -1.84 12.90 14.96
C LYS A 198 -2.84 11.77 15.12
N VAL A 199 -2.36 10.62 15.58
CA VAL A 199 -3.18 9.44 15.87
C VAL A 199 -3.06 9.14 17.35
N GLU A 200 -4.17 9.21 18.07
CA GLU A 200 -4.16 9.13 19.54
C GLU A 200 -3.16 10.13 20.16
N THR A 201 -2.04 9.63 20.69
CA THR A 201 -0.96 10.41 21.30
C THR A 201 0.27 10.56 20.42
N GLU A 202 0.30 9.90 19.26
CA GLU A 202 1.45 9.84 18.36
C GLU A 202 1.36 10.86 17.23
N ASP A 203 2.39 11.71 17.11
CA ASP A 203 2.55 12.60 15.96
C ASP A 203 3.33 11.88 14.85
N LEU A 204 2.77 11.87 13.65
CA LEU A 204 3.33 11.24 12.45
C LEU A 204 3.53 12.31 11.38
N ARG A 205 4.68 12.25 10.71
CA ARG A 205 5.03 13.12 9.58
C ARG A 205 5.04 12.31 8.29
N ARG A 206 5.22 13.01 7.17
CA ARG A 206 5.43 12.41 5.86
C ARG A 206 6.34 11.16 5.90
N ARG A 207 5.80 10.03 5.45
CA ARG A 207 6.39 8.67 5.42
C ARG A 207 6.64 7.99 6.76
N ASP A 208 6.19 8.57 7.87
CA ASP A 208 6.07 7.81 9.11
C ASP A 208 4.88 6.84 9.01
N ALA A 209 4.97 5.77 9.78
CA ALA A 209 3.92 4.79 9.93
C ALA A 209 3.63 4.47 11.39
N LEU A 210 2.40 4.06 11.65
CA LEU A 210 1.96 3.58 12.96
C LEU A 210 1.06 2.35 12.78
N GLY A 211 1.48 1.22 13.32
CA GLY A 211 0.63 0.05 13.49
C GLY A 211 -0.12 0.14 14.81
N ILE A 212 -1.43 -0.09 14.80
CA ILE A 212 -2.31 -0.13 15.99
C ILE A 212 -3.18 -1.38 15.93
N TRP A 213 -3.32 -2.13 17.04
CA TRP A 213 -4.20 -3.31 17.12
C TRP A 213 -4.74 -3.51 18.55
N GLU A 214 -5.64 -4.48 18.73
CA GLU A 214 -6.42 -4.69 19.96
C GLU A 214 -7.25 -3.44 20.33
N THR A 215 -7.98 -2.91 19.36
CA THR A 215 -8.92 -1.80 19.48
C THR A 215 -10.02 -1.93 18.42
N ASP A 216 -11.19 -1.34 18.68
CA ASP A 216 -12.30 -1.31 17.72
C ASP A 216 -12.28 -0.04 16.86
N SER A 217 -11.62 1.02 17.34
CA SER A 217 -11.49 2.28 16.62
C SER A 217 -10.24 3.06 17.01
N ILE A 218 -9.91 4.08 16.21
CA ILE A 218 -8.78 5.00 16.41
C ILE A 218 -9.23 6.45 16.15
N GLU A 219 -8.82 7.39 17.01
CA GLU A 219 -9.01 8.83 16.80
C GLU A 219 -7.85 9.40 15.98
N VAL A 220 -8.19 10.11 14.90
CA VAL A 220 -7.24 10.71 13.98
C VAL A 220 -7.49 12.20 13.83
N LYS A 221 -6.43 13.00 13.92
CA LYS A 221 -6.42 14.45 13.66
C LYS A 221 -5.43 14.73 12.54
N ALA A 222 -5.96 15.03 11.35
CA ALA A 222 -5.17 15.41 10.20
C ALA A 222 -4.99 16.93 10.16
N GLU A 223 -3.76 17.40 9.91
CA GLU A 223 -3.53 18.79 9.52
C GLU A 223 -3.98 19.02 8.06
N ALA A 224 -4.09 20.28 7.64
CA ALA A 224 -4.37 20.61 6.25
C ALA A 224 -3.28 20.05 5.31
N HIS A 225 -3.68 19.69 4.09
CA HIS A 225 -2.82 19.12 3.05
C HIS A 225 -2.18 17.78 3.45
N THR A 226 -2.90 16.96 4.20
CA THR A 226 -2.45 15.64 4.65
C THR A 226 -3.07 14.53 3.81
N LYS A 227 -2.26 13.61 3.32
CA LYS A 227 -2.70 12.40 2.62
C LYS A 227 -2.26 11.17 3.39
N VAL A 228 -3.14 10.21 3.60
CA VAL A 228 -2.89 9.02 4.43
C VAL A 228 -3.43 7.78 3.75
N LEU A 229 -2.69 6.68 3.86
CA LEU A 229 -3.16 5.34 3.53
C LEU A 229 -3.34 4.55 4.84
N LEU A 230 -4.54 4.03 5.07
CA LEU A 230 -4.85 3.09 6.13
C LEU A 230 -4.90 1.69 5.53
N MET A 231 -4.12 0.77 6.11
CA MET A 231 -4.17 -0.65 5.77
C MET A 231 -4.65 -1.43 6.99
N GLU A 232 -5.93 -1.75 7.03
CA GLU A 232 -6.49 -2.68 8.02
C GLU A 232 -6.17 -4.11 7.58
N ILE A 233 -5.46 -4.84 8.44
CA ILE A 233 -4.77 -6.09 8.13
C ILE A 233 -5.01 -7.11 9.25
N PRO A 234 -5.32 -8.37 8.94
CA PRO A 234 -5.37 -9.44 9.94
C PRO A 234 -4.05 -9.60 10.68
N MET A 235 -4.10 -9.66 12.01
CA MET A 235 -2.91 -9.83 12.85
C MET A 235 -2.41 -11.27 12.92
N THR A 236 -3.22 -12.23 12.47
CA THR A 236 -2.96 -13.67 12.47
C THR A 236 -3.60 -14.35 11.26
#